data_AF-A0A7L2SU79-F1
#
_entry.id   AF-A0A7L2SU79-F1
#
_cell.length_a   1.000
_cell.length_b   1.000
_cell.length_c   1.000
_cell.angle_alpha   90.00
_cell.angle_beta   90.00
_cell.angle_gamma   90.00
#
_symmetry.space_group_name_H-M   'P 1'
#
loop_
_entity.id
_entity.type
_entity.pdbx_description
1 polymer ?
#
loop_
_entity_poly.entity_id
_entity_poly.type
_entity_poly.pdbx_seq_one_letter_code
_entity_poly.pdbx_strand_id
1 'polypeptide(L)'
;CRQEPLCQALKEPKIRVESPEDLPRSLSLHAAFQALHAFRREQGRLPRPRAPADAERVLELARSLGAQQGPLDEDLVRAFASVSAGDLCPMAAVVGALAAQEVLKAITGKFLPLDQWLYFDALECLALAGTAQLTETDCAPRGSRYDGQIAVFGANFQEKLGHQKYLVVGAGAIGCELLKNFAMMGLAAGPDGELIVTDMDTVALSNLHRQLLYRSADISKPKSVVAAAAMQRMNPDVRVTAHQNQVGPATEMLYGDNFFRHLDGIASALDTLEARECQEGQRGQAPGHAPWVPSTPGSLQAPIWRDAVSGAAHHCWTRAQRGHGGTCWLWYHS
;
A
#
# COMPACT_ATOMS: atom_id res chain seq x y z
N CYS A 1 -25.28 18.16 -3.61
CA CYS A 1 -24.97 17.79 -5.01
C CYS A 1 -26.00 16.79 -5.50
N ARG A 2 -26.51 16.94 -6.73
CA ARG A 2 -27.38 15.94 -7.35
C ARG A 2 -26.49 14.97 -8.11
N GLN A 3 -26.30 13.77 -7.57
CA GLN A 3 -25.57 12.71 -8.27
C GLN A 3 -26.40 12.19 -9.44
N GLU A 4 -25.75 11.89 -10.55
CA GLU A 4 -26.36 11.30 -11.74
C GLU A 4 -26.46 9.78 -11.59
N PRO A 5 -27.51 9.14 -12.17
CA PRO A 5 -27.59 7.69 -12.23
C PRO A 5 -26.40 7.07 -12.96
N LEU A 6 -25.98 5.87 -12.55
CA LEU A 6 -24.81 5.18 -13.11
C LEU A 6 -24.82 5.10 -14.64
N CYS A 7 -25.98 4.83 -15.25
CA CYS A 7 -26.09 4.72 -16.71
C CYS A 7 -25.78 6.02 -17.47
N GLN A 8 -26.03 7.18 -16.84
CA GLN A 8 -25.69 8.49 -17.38
C GLN A 8 -24.24 8.83 -17.05
N ALA A 9 -23.83 8.64 -15.79
CA ALA A 9 -22.48 8.90 -15.31
C ALA A 9 -21.38 8.03 -15.98
N LEU A 10 -21.75 6.91 -16.60
CA LEU A 10 -20.85 6.08 -17.43
C LEU A 10 -20.57 6.69 -18.81
N LYS A 11 -21.51 7.46 -19.36
CA LYS A 11 -21.36 8.10 -20.68
C LYS A 11 -20.64 9.44 -20.55
N GLU A 12 -21.01 10.21 -19.52
CA GLU A 12 -20.49 11.55 -19.24
C GLU A 12 -19.88 11.58 -17.82
N PRO A 13 -18.68 10.99 -17.62
CA PRO A 13 -18.14 10.80 -16.28
C PRO A 13 -17.61 12.10 -15.68
N LYS A 14 -18.12 12.44 -14.48
CA LYS A 14 -17.51 13.46 -13.60
C LYS A 14 -16.38 12.82 -12.80
N ILE A 15 -15.16 12.93 -13.32
CA ILE A 15 -13.97 12.34 -12.72
C ILE A 15 -13.28 13.39 -11.85
N ARG A 16 -13.02 13.01 -10.59
CA ARG A 16 -12.22 13.82 -9.68
C ARG A 16 -10.74 13.55 -9.91
N VAL A 17 -10.02 14.61 -10.27
CA VAL A 17 -8.56 14.63 -10.43
C VAL A 17 -7.95 15.70 -9.55
N GLU A 18 -6.67 15.53 -9.19
CA GLU A 18 -5.92 16.53 -8.43
C GLU A 18 -5.53 17.72 -9.31
N SER A 19 -5.14 17.43 -10.55
CA SER A 19 -4.76 18.42 -11.55
C SER A 19 -5.44 18.15 -12.90
N PRO A 20 -5.67 19.18 -13.74
CA PRO A 20 -6.25 18.98 -15.08
C PRO A 20 -5.42 18.06 -15.99
N GLU A 21 -4.10 18.01 -15.81
CA GLU A 21 -3.20 17.14 -16.56
C GLU A 21 -3.38 15.64 -16.26
N ASP A 22 -4.00 15.27 -15.14
CA ASP A 22 -4.29 13.87 -14.79
C ASP A 22 -5.59 13.34 -15.44
N LEU A 23 -6.40 14.24 -16.01
CA LEU A 23 -7.71 13.88 -16.58
C LEU A 23 -7.60 12.87 -17.73
N PRO A 24 -6.68 13.00 -18.71
CA PRO A 24 -6.52 12.01 -19.77
C PRO A 24 -6.18 10.61 -19.24
N ARG A 25 -5.32 10.51 -18.21
CA ARG A 25 -4.97 9.24 -17.56
C ARG A 25 -6.21 8.59 -16.95
N SER A 26 -7.01 9.38 -16.23
CA SER A 26 -8.22 8.88 -15.57
C SER A 26 -9.34 8.50 -16.56
N LEU A 27 -9.47 9.21 -17.68
CA LEU A 27 -10.38 8.85 -18.78
C LEU A 27 -9.96 7.53 -19.43
N SER A 28 -8.67 7.31 -19.60
CA SER A 28 -8.14 6.04 -20.12
C SER A 28 -8.43 4.88 -19.16
N LEU A 29 -8.27 5.08 -17.85
CA LEU A 29 -8.69 4.09 -16.84
C LEU A 29 -10.20 3.86 -16.86
N HIS A 30 -11.00 4.90 -17.02
CA HIS A 30 -12.45 4.78 -17.13
C HIS A 30 -12.86 3.87 -18.30
N ALA A 31 -12.25 4.05 -19.47
CA ALA A 31 -12.44 3.17 -20.62
C ALA A 31 -11.91 1.74 -20.34
N ALA A 32 -10.75 1.61 -19.69
CA ALA A 32 -10.13 0.32 -19.37
C ALA A 32 -11.01 -0.55 -18.45
N PHE A 33 -11.62 0.02 -17.40
CA PHE A 33 -12.54 -0.70 -16.53
C PHE A 33 -13.80 -1.17 -17.26
N GLN A 34 -14.35 -0.35 -18.16
CA GLN A 34 -15.48 -0.77 -18.99
C GLN A 34 -15.09 -1.89 -19.95
N ALA A 35 -13.92 -1.77 -20.57
CA ALA A 35 -13.35 -2.80 -21.45
C ALA A 35 -13.10 -4.12 -20.71
N LEU A 36 -12.64 -4.08 -19.45
CA LEU A 36 -12.47 -5.26 -18.61
C LEU A 36 -13.80 -5.98 -18.36
N HIS A 37 -14.86 -5.24 -18.05
CA HIS A 37 -16.20 -5.83 -17.89
C HIS A 37 -16.73 -6.41 -19.20
N ALA A 38 -16.47 -5.76 -20.34
CA ALA A 38 -16.82 -6.31 -21.65
C ALA A 38 -16.02 -7.58 -21.97
N PHE A 39 -14.70 -7.59 -21.74
CA PHE A 39 -13.83 -8.74 -21.91
C PHE A 39 -14.32 -9.93 -21.08
N ARG A 40 -14.64 -9.71 -19.80
CA ARG A 40 -15.13 -10.76 -18.90
C ARG A 40 -16.46 -11.35 -19.38
N ARG A 41 -17.34 -10.54 -19.97
CA ARG A 41 -18.59 -11.01 -20.58
C ARG A 41 -18.35 -11.84 -21.84
N GLU A 42 -17.38 -11.47 -22.67
CA GLU A 42 -17.03 -12.18 -23.90
C GLU A 42 -16.31 -13.50 -23.64
N GLN A 43 -15.32 -13.50 -22.74
CA GLN A 43 -14.39 -14.62 -22.53
C GLN A 43 -14.75 -15.50 -21.32
N GLY A 44 -15.67 -15.06 -20.46
CA GLY A 44 -16.05 -15.78 -19.23
C GLY A 44 -14.98 -15.78 -18.13
N ARG A 45 -13.88 -15.04 -18.31
CA ARG A 45 -12.73 -14.94 -17.40
C ARG A 45 -12.12 -13.54 -17.42
N LEU A 46 -11.25 -13.23 -16.46
CA LEU A 46 -10.39 -12.04 -16.53
C LEU A 46 -9.23 -12.27 -17.55
N PRO A 47 -8.60 -11.20 -18.05
CA PRO A 47 -7.34 -11.28 -18.77
C PRO A 47 -6.31 -12.05 -17.98
N ARG A 48 -5.54 -12.92 -18.64
CA ARG A 48 -4.44 -13.64 -17.99
C ARG A 48 -3.32 -12.66 -17.65
N PRO A 49 -2.63 -12.85 -16.51
CA PRO A 49 -1.49 -12.01 -16.13
C PRO A 49 -0.44 -11.95 -17.25
N ARG A 50 -0.02 -10.76 -17.63
CA ARG A 50 1.03 -10.50 -18.64
C ARG A 50 0.79 -11.14 -20.02
N ALA A 51 -0.44 -11.51 -20.37
CA ALA A 51 -0.76 -12.14 -21.65
C ALA A 51 -1.00 -11.09 -22.77
N PRO A 52 -0.12 -10.97 -23.79
CA PRO A 52 -0.24 -9.90 -24.79
C PRO A 52 -1.54 -9.97 -25.59
N ALA A 53 -2.00 -11.17 -25.95
CA ALA A 53 -3.23 -11.36 -26.72
C ALA A 53 -4.48 -10.89 -25.95
N ASP A 54 -4.53 -11.14 -24.64
CA ASP A 54 -5.65 -10.68 -23.81
C ASP A 54 -5.58 -9.15 -23.61
N ALA A 55 -4.38 -8.59 -23.44
CA ALA A 55 -4.16 -7.16 -23.31
C ALA A 55 -4.56 -6.38 -24.57
N GLU A 56 -4.18 -6.86 -25.75
CA GLU A 56 -4.61 -6.27 -27.03
C GLU A 56 -6.14 -6.37 -27.19
N ARG A 57 -6.76 -7.47 -26.79
CA ARG A 57 -8.23 -7.59 -26.84
C ARG A 57 -8.92 -6.58 -25.92
N VAL A 58 -8.39 -6.34 -24.72
CA VAL A 58 -8.92 -5.30 -23.82
C VAL A 58 -8.72 -3.91 -24.45
N LEU A 59 -7.60 -3.64 -25.10
CA LEU A 59 -7.35 -2.38 -25.78
C LEU A 59 -8.34 -2.14 -26.94
N GLU A 60 -8.61 -3.16 -27.76
CA GLU A 60 -9.62 -3.08 -28.83
C GLU A 60 -11.00 -2.70 -28.26
N LEU A 61 -11.41 -3.35 -27.16
CA LEU A 61 -12.66 -3.05 -26.47
C LEU A 61 -12.64 -1.62 -25.91
N ALA A 62 -11.54 -1.18 -25.30
CA ALA A 62 -11.38 0.16 -24.77
C ALA A 62 -11.48 1.22 -25.89
N ARG A 63 -10.85 1.01 -27.04
CA ARG A 63 -10.98 1.91 -28.21
C ARG A 63 -12.44 2.01 -28.68
N SER A 64 -13.17 0.90 -28.70
CA SER A 64 -14.58 0.90 -29.12
C SER A 64 -15.51 1.64 -28.14
N LEU A 65 -15.23 1.58 -26.84
CA LEU A 65 -16.05 2.18 -25.77
C LEU A 65 -15.64 3.63 -25.45
N GLY A 66 -14.35 3.92 -25.50
CA GLY A 66 -13.74 5.21 -25.16
C GLY A 66 -13.72 6.22 -26.30
N ALA A 67 -14.20 5.87 -27.50
CA ALA A 67 -14.20 6.76 -28.67
C ALA A 67 -14.89 8.13 -28.44
N GLN A 68 -15.80 8.21 -27.46
CA GLN A 68 -16.49 9.45 -27.11
C GLN A 68 -15.76 10.32 -26.05
N GLN A 69 -14.71 9.79 -25.43
CA GLN A 69 -14.08 10.36 -24.22
C GLN A 69 -12.70 10.98 -24.50
N GLY A 70 -12.17 10.85 -25.72
CA GLY A 70 -10.89 11.42 -26.13
C GLY A 70 -9.81 10.38 -26.46
N PRO A 71 -8.57 10.82 -26.69
CA PRO A 71 -7.46 9.90 -26.97
C PRO A 71 -7.15 9.02 -25.76
N LEU A 72 -6.90 7.73 -26.01
CA LEU A 72 -6.53 6.76 -24.99
C LEU A 72 -5.01 6.65 -24.85
N ASP A 73 -4.55 6.57 -23.62
CA ASP A 73 -3.21 6.06 -23.32
C ASP A 73 -3.23 4.53 -23.46
N GLU A 74 -2.73 4.04 -24.59
CA GLU A 74 -2.80 2.60 -24.90
C GLU A 74 -1.87 1.77 -24.01
N ASP A 75 -0.73 2.32 -23.62
CA ASP A 75 0.24 1.62 -22.79
C ASP A 75 -0.30 1.44 -21.38
N LEU A 76 -1.00 2.46 -20.86
CA LEU A 76 -1.76 2.37 -19.62
C LEU A 76 -2.84 1.28 -19.68
N VAL A 77 -3.61 1.20 -20.77
CA VAL A 77 -4.66 0.18 -20.93
C VAL A 77 -4.05 -1.23 -21.00
N ARG A 78 -2.94 -1.42 -21.72
CA ARG A 78 -2.21 -2.70 -21.77
C ARG A 78 -1.64 -3.09 -20.40
N ALA A 79 -1.04 -2.13 -19.69
CA ALA A 79 -0.52 -2.34 -18.34
C ALA A 79 -1.64 -2.75 -17.38
N PHE A 80 -2.76 -2.03 -17.41
CA PHE A 80 -3.97 -2.35 -16.64
C PHE A 80 -4.48 -3.76 -16.92
N ALA A 81 -4.65 -4.13 -18.20
CA ALA A 81 -5.10 -5.47 -18.57
C ALA A 81 -4.16 -6.57 -18.05
N SER A 82 -2.85 -6.31 -18.14
CA SER A 82 -1.79 -7.24 -17.71
C SER A 82 -1.78 -7.56 -16.22
N VAL A 83 -2.35 -6.68 -15.39
CA VAL A 83 -2.40 -6.83 -13.92
C VAL A 83 -3.83 -6.96 -13.37
N SER A 84 -4.84 -6.96 -14.24
CA SER A 84 -6.26 -6.93 -13.86
C SER A 84 -6.76 -8.19 -13.13
N ALA A 85 -6.04 -9.30 -13.23
CA ALA A 85 -6.29 -10.51 -12.45
C ALA A 85 -5.63 -10.50 -11.05
N GLY A 86 -4.89 -9.44 -10.73
CA GLY A 86 -4.23 -9.26 -9.45
C GLY A 86 -5.19 -8.89 -8.32
N ASP A 87 -4.81 -9.28 -7.10
CA ASP A 87 -5.49 -8.91 -5.86
C ASP A 87 -4.42 -8.54 -4.82
N LEU A 88 -4.34 -7.25 -4.51
CA LEU A 88 -3.30 -6.66 -3.68
C LEU A 88 -3.89 -6.09 -2.39
N CYS A 89 -3.43 -6.57 -1.24
CA CYS A 89 -3.89 -6.10 0.07
C CYS A 89 -3.74 -4.56 0.25
N PRO A 90 -2.62 -3.91 -0.17
CA PRO A 90 -2.52 -2.45 -0.11
C PRO A 90 -3.58 -1.72 -0.93
N MET A 91 -3.91 -2.21 -2.13
CA MET A 91 -4.97 -1.61 -2.97
C MET A 91 -6.34 -1.77 -2.31
N ALA A 92 -6.63 -2.95 -1.76
CA ALA A 92 -7.86 -3.20 -1.02
C ALA A 92 -7.98 -2.30 0.23
N ALA A 93 -6.86 -2.04 0.93
CA ALA A 93 -6.84 -1.14 2.08
C ALA A 93 -7.16 0.32 1.69
N VAL A 94 -6.56 0.84 0.61
CA VAL A 94 -6.81 2.20 0.12
C VAL A 94 -8.26 2.36 -0.36
N VAL A 95 -8.70 1.49 -1.28
CA VAL A 95 -10.05 1.55 -1.84
C VAL A 95 -11.10 1.31 -0.76
N GLY A 96 -10.86 0.37 0.15
CA GLY A 96 -11.72 0.08 1.29
C GLY A 96 -11.86 1.26 2.24
N ALA A 97 -10.77 1.97 2.54
CA ALA A 97 -10.80 3.17 3.38
C ALA A 97 -11.59 4.31 2.71
N LEU A 98 -11.38 4.54 1.42
CA LEU A 98 -12.12 5.55 0.65
C LEU A 98 -13.62 5.22 0.61
N ALA A 99 -13.97 3.97 0.30
CA ALA A 99 -15.35 3.52 0.25
C ALA A 99 -16.04 3.63 1.63
N ALA A 100 -15.36 3.21 2.70
CA ALA A 100 -15.88 3.35 4.06
C ALA A 100 -16.15 4.81 4.44
N GLN A 101 -15.26 5.72 4.04
CA GLN A 101 -15.45 7.15 4.26
C GLN A 101 -16.65 7.69 3.46
N GLU A 102 -16.83 7.29 2.21
CA GLU A 102 -18.01 7.69 1.42
C GLU A 102 -19.32 7.19 2.02
N VAL A 103 -19.34 5.99 2.58
CA VAL A 103 -20.50 5.47 3.34
C VAL A 103 -20.81 6.36 4.54
N LEU A 104 -19.79 6.76 5.32
CA LEU A 104 -19.98 7.67 6.45
C LEU A 104 -20.54 9.03 6.00
N LYS A 105 -20.05 9.59 4.90
CA LYS A 105 -20.58 10.85 4.34
C LYS A 105 -22.05 10.71 3.96
N ALA A 106 -22.42 9.61 3.30
CA ALA A 106 -23.78 9.36 2.85
C ALA A 106 -24.77 9.23 4.03
N ILE A 107 -24.42 8.49 5.09
CA ILE A 107 -25.34 8.25 6.21
C ILE A 107 -25.39 9.41 7.23
N THR A 108 -24.33 10.20 7.33
CA THR A 108 -24.27 11.30 8.32
C THR A 108 -24.61 12.67 7.73
N GLY A 109 -24.55 12.82 6.40
CA GLY A 109 -24.65 14.12 5.74
C GLY A 109 -23.48 15.07 6.09
N LYS A 110 -22.39 14.55 6.67
CA LYS A 110 -21.18 15.33 7.00
C LYS A 110 -20.14 15.16 5.90
N PHE A 111 -19.46 16.26 5.58
CA PHE A 111 -18.48 16.39 4.50
C PHE A 111 -19.09 16.25 3.09
N LEU A 112 -18.32 16.67 2.08
CA LEU A 112 -18.73 16.57 0.69
C LEU A 112 -18.44 15.16 0.15
N PRO A 113 -19.45 14.42 -0.34
CA PRO A 113 -19.24 13.15 -1.03
C PRO A 113 -18.45 13.35 -2.32
N LEU A 114 -17.87 12.25 -2.81
CA LEU A 114 -17.32 12.19 -4.15
C LEU A 114 -18.41 12.46 -5.20
N ASP A 115 -18.07 13.19 -6.26
CA ASP A 115 -19.00 13.54 -7.35
C ASP A 115 -18.28 13.35 -8.70
N GLN A 116 -18.22 12.16 -9.29
CA GLN A 116 -18.79 10.87 -8.86
C GLN A 116 -17.77 9.72 -8.99
N TRP A 117 -16.80 9.87 -9.88
CA TRP A 117 -15.77 8.89 -10.16
C TRP A 117 -14.42 9.31 -9.57
N LEU A 118 -13.70 8.33 -9.05
CA LEU A 118 -12.33 8.44 -8.60
C LEU A 118 -11.58 7.24 -9.14
N TYR A 119 -10.52 7.49 -9.88
CA TYR A 119 -9.58 6.46 -10.33
C TYR A 119 -8.30 6.60 -9.53
N PHE A 120 -7.76 5.47 -9.11
CA PHE A 120 -6.52 5.39 -8.36
C PHE A 120 -5.71 4.22 -8.91
N ASP A 121 -4.45 4.47 -9.22
CA ASP A 121 -3.49 3.47 -9.65
C ASP A 121 -2.13 3.73 -9.00
N ALA A 122 -1.28 2.71 -9.00
CA ALA A 122 0.09 2.77 -8.49
C ALA A 122 1.01 2.02 -9.46
N LEU A 123 0.90 2.32 -10.76
CA LEU A 123 1.63 1.61 -11.81
C LEU A 123 3.14 1.82 -11.74
N GLU A 124 3.60 2.83 -11.02
CA GLU A 124 5.00 3.07 -10.70
C GLU A 124 5.58 1.88 -9.92
N CYS A 125 4.76 1.11 -9.19
CA CYS A 125 5.16 -0.15 -8.56
C CYS A 125 5.52 -1.24 -9.58
N LEU A 126 5.08 -1.14 -10.83
CA LEU A 126 5.47 -2.04 -11.93
C LEU A 126 6.75 -1.58 -12.65
N ALA A 127 7.26 -0.39 -12.32
CA ALA A 127 8.57 0.08 -12.77
C ALA A 127 9.70 -0.37 -11.82
N LEU A 128 9.36 -1.06 -10.71
CA LEU A 128 10.35 -1.68 -9.83
C LEU A 128 11.18 -2.69 -10.63
N ALA A 129 12.51 -2.66 -10.44
CA ALA A 129 13.42 -3.40 -11.31
C ALA A 129 13.04 -4.89 -11.38
N GLY A 130 12.91 -5.39 -12.61
CA GLY A 130 12.50 -6.77 -12.91
C GLY A 130 10.99 -6.98 -13.11
N THR A 131 10.11 -6.07 -12.70
CA THR A 131 8.65 -6.25 -12.88
C THR A 131 8.13 -5.89 -14.28
N ALA A 132 8.81 -4.98 -14.98
CA ALA A 132 8.51 -4.62 -16.38
C ALA A 132 8.84 -5.73 -17.40
N GLN A 133 9.64 -6.72 -17.01
CA GLN A 133 10.10 -7.83 -17.87
C GLN A 133 9.41 -9.17 -17.54
N LEU A 134 8.40 -9.15 -16.66
CA LEU A 134 7.69 -10.37 -16.25
C LEU A 134 6.91 -11.00 -17.40
N THR A 135 7.00 -12.31 -17.48
CA THR A 135 6.28 -13.13 -18.46
C THR A 135 4.98 -13.70 -17.88
N GLU A 136 4.13 -14.28 -18.73
CA GLU A 136 2.95 -15.05 -18.29
C GLU A 136 3.34 -16.17 -17.30
N THR A 137 4.51 -16.78 -17.48
CA THR A 137 4.96 -17.89 -16.62
C THR A 137 5.41 -17.42 -15.23
N ASP A 138 6.00 -16.23 -15.14
CA ASP A 138 6.43 -15.66 -13.85
C ASP A 138 5.22 -15.31 -12.97
N CYS A 139 4.15 -14.84 -13.62
CA CYS A 139 2.89 -14.43 -13.00
C CYS A 139 1.80 -15.52 -12.97
N ALA A 140 2.14 -16.75 -13.38
CA ALA A 140 1.20 -17.86 -13.34
C ALA A 140 0.86 -18.26 -11.89
N PRO A 141 -0.41 -18.62 -11.60
CA PRO A 141 -0.84 -19.04 -10.27
C PRO A 141 -0.08 -20.28 -9.81
N ARG A 142 0.24 -20.34 -8.51
CA ARG A 142 1.03 -21.41 -7.88
C ARG A 142 0.21 -22.28 -6.93
N GLY A 143 -1.10 -22.02 -6.82
CA GLY A 143 -1.95 -22.64 -5.81
C GLY A 143 -1.61 -22.13 -4.40
N SER A 144 -1.02 -20.94 -4.31
CA SER A 144 -0.61 -20.31 -3.07
C SER A 144 -1.64 -19.27 -2.64
N ARG A 145 -1.65 -18.92 -1.36
CA ARG A 145 -2.44 -17.77 -0.86
C ARG A 145 -2.02 -16.42 -1.45
N TYR A 146 -0.87 -16.37 -2.13
CA TYR A 146 -0.30 -15.16 -2.71
C TYR A 146 -0.54 -15.06 -4.22
N ASP A 147 -1.34 -15.95 -4.83
CA ASP A 147 -1.56 -15.98 -6.28
C ASP A 147 -2.06 -14.63 -6.84
N GLY A 148 -2.89 -13.90 -6.07
CA GLY A 148 -3.32 -12.54 -6.44
C GLY A 148 -2.17 -11.52 -6.49
N GLN A 149 -1.16 -11.66 -5.64
CA GLN A 149 0.05 -10.81 -5.65
C GLN A 149 1.04 -11.25 -6.73
N ILE A 150 1.20 -12.57 -6.92
CA ILE A 150 2.06 -13.17 -7.96
C ILE A 150 1.57 -12.77 -9.35
N ALA A 151 0.26 -12.67 -9.58
CA ALA A 151 -0.31 -12.19 -10.83
C ALA A 151 0.15 -10.77 -11.23
N VAL A 152 0.66 -9.96 -10.28
CA VAL A 152 1.14 -8.60 -10.54
C VAL A 152 2.67 -8.53 -10.56
N PHE A 153 3.32 -9.08 -9.52
CA PHE A 153 4.75 -8.92 -9.26
C PHE A 153 5.59 -10.18 -9.56
N GLY A 154 4.95 -11.31 -9.83
CA GLY A 154 5.61 -12.58 -10.14
C GLY A 154 6.07 -13.37 -8.92
N ALA A 155 6.32 -14.67 -9.12
CA ALA A 155 6.69 -15.59 -8.04
C ALA A 155 8.03 -15.24 -7.38
N ASN A 156 9.02 -14.80 -8.16
CA ASN A 156 10.33 -14.43 -7.64
C ASN A 156 10.27 -13.22 -6.68
N PHE A 157 9.37 -12.26 -6.95
CA PHE A 157 9.16 -11.15 -6.03
C PHE A 157 8.53 -11.62 -4.72
N GLN A 158 7.55 -12.54 -4.80
CA GLN A 158 6.93 -13.12 -3.62
C GLN A 158 7.94 -13.87 -2.74
N GLU A 159 8.86 -14.62 -3.36
CA GLU A 159 9.94 -15.30 -2.65
C GLU A 159 10.84 -14.29 -1.94
N LYS A 160 11.34 -13.27 -2.66
CA LYS A 160 12.16 -12.19 -2.06
C LYS A 160 11.48 -11.55 -0.85
N LEU A 161 10.17 -11.28 -0.95
CA LEU A 161 9.38 -10.70 0.12
C LEU A 161 9.33 -11.60 1.37
N GLY A 162 9.29 -12.92 1.17
CA GLY A 162 9.35 -13.90 2.25
C GLY A 162 10.64 -13.88 3.05
N HIS A 163 11.78 -13.55 2.41
CA HIS A 163 13.10 -13.51 3.05
C HIS A 163 13.41 -12.18 3.76
N GLN A 164 12.51 -11.20 3.67
CA GLN A 164 12.74 -9.87 4.21
C GLN A 164 12.79 -9.82 5.75
N LYS A 165 13.61 -8.91 6.27
CA LYS A 165 13.85 -8.68 7.69
C LYS A 165 13.53 -7.26 8.12
N TYR A 166 12.51 -7.09 8.94
CA TYR A 166 11.91 -5.79 9.19
C TYR A 166 11.69 -5.48 10.66
N LEU A 167 11.93 -4.21 11.01
CA LEU A 167 11.43 -3.64 12.26
C LEU A 167 10.21 -2.76 11.99
N VAL A 168 9.14 -2.98 12.73
CA VAL A 168 7.97 -2.10 12.81
C VAL A 168 7.99 -1.41 14.17
N VAL A 169 8.13 -0.08 14.15
CA VAL A 169 8.17 0.75 15.37
C VAL A 169 6.79 1.36 15.59
N GLY A 170 6.08 0.84 16.59
CA GLY A 170 4.71 1.21 16.93
C GLY A 170 3.68 0.22 16.41
N ALA A 171 2.77 -0.19 17.29
CA ALA A 171 1.62 -1.05 17.04
C ALA A 171 0.30 -0.28 17.30
N GLY A 172 0.31 1.03 17.05
CA GLY A 172 -0.87 1.91 17.08
C GLY A 172 -1.80 1.68 15.88
N ALA A 173 -2.58 2.71 15.50
CA ALA A 173 -3.55 2.58 14.39
C ALA A 173 -2.86 2.27 13.06
N ILE A 174 -1.81 3.01 12.72
CA ILE A 174 -1.02 2.77 11.50
C ILE A 174 -0.27 1.44 11.60
N GLY A 175 0.31 1.14 12.77
CA GLY A 175 1.00 -0.11 13.03
C GLY A 175 0.11 -1.32 12.77
N CYS A 176 -1.15 -1.30 13.26
CA CYS A 176 -2.12 -2.35 13.01
C CYS A 176 -2.37 -2.59 11.52
N GLU A 177 -2.54 -1.53 10.72
CA GLU A 177 -2.77 -1.64 9.28
C GLU A 177 -1.52 -2.11 8.52
N LEU A 178 -0.34 -1.61 8.89
CA LEU A 178 0.94 -2.07 8.32
C LEU A 178 1.17 -3.54 8.59
N LEU A 179 1.00 -3.98 9.84
CA LEU A 179 1.18 -5.38 10.25
C LEU A 179 0.19 -6.31 9.54
N LYS A 180 -1.08 -5.89 9.40
CA LYS A 180 -2.08 -6.60 8.59
C LYS A 180 -1.63 -6.69 7.12
N ASN A 181 -1.20 -5.59 6.51
CA ASN A 181 -0.73 -5.59 5.12
C ASN A 181 0.50 -6.49 4.94
N PHE A 182 1.51 -6.40 5.82
CA PHE A 182 2.69 -7.25 5.80
C PHE A 182 2.34 -8.73 5.95
N ALA A 183 1.41 -9.06 6.85
CA ALA A 183 0.92 -10.43 6.97
C ALA A 183 0.27 -10.93 5.68
N MET A 184 -0.61 -10.14 5.06
CA MET A 184 -1.33 -10.52 3.85
C MET A 184 -0.41 -10.58 2.61
N MET A 185 0.61 -9.73 2.54
CA MET A 185 1.59 -9.73 1.46
C MET A 185 2.61 -10.86 1.60
N GLY A 186 2.78 -11.45 2.79
CA GLY A 186 3.76 -12.50 3.05
C GLY A 186 5.17 -11.98 3.34
N LEU A 187 5.30 -10.76 3.86
CA LEU A 187 6.57 -10.24 4.36
C LEU A 187 7.06 -11.12 5.52
N ALA A 188 8.33 -11.51 5.48
CA ALA A 188 8.96 -12.36 6.50
C ALA A 188 8.28 -13.75 6.66
N ALA A 189 7.57 -14.23 5.63
CA ALA A 189 6.91 -15.53 5.64
C ALA A 189 7.79 -16.69 5.10
N GLY A 190 9.03 -16.40 4.71
CA GLY A 190 10.01 -17.36 4.22
C GLY A 190 10.90 -17.94 5.33
N PRO A 191 11.77 -18.92 5.00
CA PRO A 191 12.64 -19.60 5.97
C PRO A 191 13.55 -18.68 6.79
N ASP A 192 14.04 -17.61 6.18
CA ASP A 192 14.98 -16.66 6.79
C ASP A 192 14.36 -15.28 7.04
N GLY A 193 13.04 -15.16 6.83
CA GLY A 193 12.31 -13.93 7.09
C GLY A 193 12.24 -13.61 8.59
N GLU A 194 12.23 -12.33 8.91
CA GLU A 194 12.07 -11.87 10.29
C GLU A 194 11.25 -10.57 10.34
N LEU A 195 10.27 -10.51 11.24
CA LEU A 195 9.55 -9.28 11.53
C LEU A 195 9.57 -9.02 13.03
N ILE A 196 10.11 -7.88 13.43
CA ILE A 196 10.13 -7.45 14.81
C ILE A 196 9.14 -6.29 14.93
N VAL A 197 8.18 -6.40 15.84
CA VAL A 197 7.27 -5.30 16.18
C VAL A 197 7.55 -4.84 17.59
N THR A 198 7.80 -3.55 17.78
CA THR A 198 8.02 -2.97 19.11
C THR A 198 7.02 -1.87 19.43
N ASP A 199 6.40 -1.96 20.61
CA ASP A 199 5.50 -0.94 21.15
C ASP A 199 5.49 -1.10 22.68
N MET A 200 5.73 -0.02 23.43
CA MET A 200 5.78 -0.06 24.89
C MET A 200 4.40 0.04 25.57
N ASP A 201 3.35 0.36 24.81
CA ASP A 201 2.02 0.56 25.36
C ASP A 201 1.24 -0.76 25.54
N THR A 202 0.19 -0.66 26.35
CA THR A 202 -0.85 -1.69 26.46
C THR A 202 -2.12 -1.28 25.73
N VAL A 203 -2.96 -2.26 25.40
CA VAL A 203 -4.25 -2.03 24.73
C VAL A 203 -5.22 -1.34 25.69
N ALA A 204 -5.78 -0.21 25.29
CA ALA A 204 -6.84 0.50 26.01
C ALA A 204 -8.18 0.44 25.26
N LEU A 205 -9.30 0.61 25.98
CA LEU A 205 -10.64 0.65 25.37
C LEU A 205 -10.75 1.72 24.27
N SER A 206 -10.13 2.89 24.49
CA SER A 206 -10.10 4.00 23.54
C SER A 206 -9.31 3.70 22.26
N ASN A 207 -8.58 2.58 22.18
CA ASN A 207 -7.86 2.17 20.99
C ASN A 207 -8.73 1.37 20.00
N LEU A 208 -9.72 0.63 20.50
CA LEU A 208 -10.43 -0.41 19.74
C LEU A 208 -11.18 0.11 18.51
N HIS A 209 -11.54 1.39 18.46
CA HIS A 209 -12.24 1.98 17.32
C HIS A 209 -11.37 2.18 16.07
N ARG A 210 -10.03 2.10 16.20
CA ARG A 210 -9.09 2.34 15.08
C ARG A 210 -7.89 1.39 15.03
N GLN A 211 -7.70 0.56 16.06
CA GLN A 211 -6.61 -0.42 16.13
C GLN A 211 -7.21 -1.82 15.96
N LEU A 212 -7.48 -2.18 14.70
CA LEU A 212 -8.35 -3.31 14.33
C LEU A 212 -7.79 -4.70 14.69
N LEU A 213 -6.52 -4.80 15.08
CA LEU A 213 -5.93 -6.06 15.55
C LEU A 213 -6.37 -6.44 16.97
N TYR A 214 -6.91 -5.49 17.75
CA TYR A 214 -7.24 -5.68 19.16
C TYR A 214 -8.72 -5.98 19.38
N ARG A 215 -9.02 -6.70 20.46
CA ARG A 215 -10.39 -6.96 20.92
C ARG A 215 -10.56 -6.51 22.37
N SER A 216 -11.81 -6.41 22.84
CA SER A 216 -12.09 -6.05 24.24
C SER A 216 -11.43 -7.00 25.24
N ALA A 217 -11.27 -8.27 24.88
CA ALA A 217 -10.56 -9.27 25.70
C ALA A 217 -9.04 -9.05 25.80
N ASP A 218 -8.49 -8.10 25.04
CA ASP A 218 -7.07 -7.79 24.99
C ASP A 218 -6.69 -6.54 25.79
N ILE A 219 -7.66 -5.85 26.38
CA ILE A 219 -7.42 -4.67 27.22
C ILE A 219 -6.39 -5.00 28.31
N SER A 220 -5.47 -4.06 28.54
CA SER A 220 -4.32 -4.16 29.44
C SER A 220 -3.20 -5.12 29.03
N LYS A 221 -3.34 -5.86 27.92
CA LYS A 221 -2.23 -6.66 27.36
C LYS A 221 -1.28 -5.77 26.54
N PRO A 222 0.01 -6.13 26.41
CA PRO A 222 0.95 -5.38 25.56
C PRO A 222 0.52 -5.36 24.10
N LYS A 223 0.54 -4.18 23.47
CA LYS A 223 0.08 -3.98 22.07
C LYS A 223 0.86 -4.86 21.10
N SER A 224 2.19 -4.82 21.17
CA SER A 224 3.08 -5.59 20.27
C SER A 224 2.83 -7.09 20.34
N VAL A 225 2.60 -7.65 21.53
CA VAL A 225 2.32 -9.08 21.74
C VAL A 225 0.99 -9.47 21.12
N VAL A 226 -0.07 -8.69 21.37
CA VAL A 226 -1.40 -8.97 20.80
C VAL A 226 -1.38 -8.80 19.28
N ALA A 227 -0.69 -7.79 18.77
CA ALA A 227 -0.55 -7.54 17.33
C ALA A 227 0.21 -8.67 16.63
N ALA A 228 1.33 -9.14 17.19
CA ALA A 228 2.07 -10.30 16.67
C ALA A 228 1.20 -11.56 16.62
N ALA A 229 0.46 -11.84 17.70
CA ALA A 229 -0.47 -12.98 17.72
C ALA A 229 -1.60 -12.83 16.70
N ALA A 230 -2.09 -11.61 16.46
CA ALA A 230 -3.09 -11.33 15.43
C ALA A 230 -2.53 -11.56 14.01
N MET A 231 -1.30 -11.12 13.73
CA MET A 231 -0.63 -11.38 12.46
C MET A 231 -0.48 -12.88 12.21
N GLN A 232 -0.01 -13.65 13.20
CA GLN A 232 0.14 -15.11 13.04
C GLN A 232 -1.19 -15.82 12.77
N ARG A 233 -2.30 -15.33 13.34
CA ARG A 233 -3.64 -15.85 13.00
C ARG A 233 -4.04 -15.55 11.55
N MET A 234 -3.66 -14.39 11.02
CA MET A 234 -3.91 -14.04 9.61
C MET A 234 -3.00 -14.82 8.66
N ASN A 235 -1.74 -14.98 9.04
CA ASN A 235 -0.73 -15.70 8.28
C ASN A 235 0.21 -16.50 9.19
N PRO A 236 0.00 -17.83 9.30
CA PRO A 236 0.83 -18.70 10.13
C PRO A 236 2.30 -18.75 9.73
N ASP A 237 2.61 -18.43 8.47
CA ASP A 237 3.98 -18.51 7.94
C ASP A 237 4.84 -17.30 8.35
N VAL A 238 4.20 -16.19 8.75
CA VAL A 238 4.91 -14.94 9.12
C VAL A 238 5.67 -15.13 10.41
N ARG A 239 6.98 -14.84 10.35
CA ARG A 239 7.90 -14.94 11.48
C ARG A 239 7.97 -13.61 12.23
N VAL A 240 7.04 -13.42 13.16
CA VAL A 240 6.95 -12.19 13.96
C VAL A 240 7.39 -12.38 15.41
N THR A 241 8.22 -11.47 15.90
CA THR A 241 8.67 -11.35 17.30
C THR A 241 8.20 -10.02 17.89
N ALA A 242 7.60 -10.08 19.08
CA ALA A 242 7.11 -8.90 19.78
C ALA A 242 8.11 -8.39 20.82
N HIS A 243 8.51 -7.13 20.68
CA HIS A 243 9.25 -6.38 21.69
C HIS A 243 8.34 -5.37 22.39
N GLN A 244 8.66 -5.03 23.65
CA GLN A 244 7.87 -4.08 24.45
C GLN A 244 8.71 -2.84 24.82
N ASN A 245 9.70 -2.53 23.97
CA ASN A 245 10.70 -1.52 24.25
C ASN A 245 10.33 -0.21 23.56
N GLN A 246 10.54 0.91 24.25
CA GLN A 246 10.55 2.23 23.61
C GLN A 246 11.86 2.38 22.81
N VAL A 247 11.76 2.62 21.52
CA VAL A 247 12.95 2.92 20.69
C VAL A 247 13.49 4.30 21.10
N GLY A 248 14.76 4.34 21.48
CA GLY A 248 15.44 5.55 21.92
C GLY A 248 16.78 5.26 22.58
N PRO A 249 17.51 6.28 23.08
CA PRO A 249 18.86 6.10 23.63
C PRO A 249 18.95 5.05 24.75
N ALA A 250 17.90 4.93 25.58
CA ALA A 250 17.85 3.96 26.67
C ALA A 250 17.84 2.49 26.20
N THR A 251 17.49 2.22 24.94
CA THR A 251 17.39 0.87 24.36
C THR A 251 18.40 0.61 23.26
N GLU A 252 19.41 1.48 23.10
CA GLU A 252 20.49 1.35 22.11
C GLU A 252 21.30 0.05 22.28
N MET A 253 21.45 -0.43 23.51
CA MET A 253 22.09 -1.73 23.77
C MET A 253 21.31 -2.91 23.16
N LEU A 254 19.99 -2.77 22.95
CA LEU A 254 19.14 -3.75 22.30
C LEU A 254 19.03 -3.49 20.79
N TYR A 255 18.83 -2.23 20.41
CA TYR A 255 18.71 -1.74 19.04
C TYR A 255 19.98 -1.03 18.60
N GLY A 256 21.11 -1.73 18.68
CA GLY A 256 22.41 -1.19 18.29
C GLY A 256 22.71 -1.42 16.81
N ASP A 257 23.90 -1.02 16.38
CA ASP A 257 24.39 -1.17 15.02
C ASP A 257 24.18 -2.57 14.41
N ASN A 258 24.52 -3.62 15.17
CA ASN A 258 24.42 -5.00 14.67
C ASN A 258 22.96 -5.40 14.42
N PHE A 259 22.03 -4.88 15.21
CA PHE A 259 20.60 -5.11 15.02
C PHE A 259 20.14 -4.46 13.72
N PHE A 260 20.45 -3.18 13.51
CA PHE A 260 20.01 -2.47 12.31
C PHE A 260 20.67 -2.95 11.01
N ARG A 261 21.95 -3.35 11.06
CA ARG A 261 22.66 -3.94 9.91
C ARG A 261 22.07 -5.27 9.45
N HIS A 262 21.34 -5.97 10.31
CA HIS A 262 20.68 -7.23 9.98
C HIS A 262 19.35 -7.05 9.24
N LEU A 263 18.76 -5.85 9.32
CA LEU A 263 17.44 -5.57 8.76
C LEU A 263 17.54 -5.09 7.32
N ASP A 264 16.56 -5.49 6.51
CA ASP A 264 16.35 -5.00 5.16
C ASP A 264 15.54 -3.69 5.16
N GLY A 265 14.82 -3.38 6.24
CA GLY A 265 14.05 -2.15 6.32
C GLY A 265 13.37 -1.89 7.67
N ILE A 266 12.94 -0.63 7.84
CA ILE A 266 12.26 -0.18 9.05
C ILE A 266 11.01 0.62 8.67
N ALA A 267 9.86 0.22 9.23
CA ALA A 267 8.59 0.91 9.08
C ALA A 267 8.23 1.64 10.38
N SER A 268 8.11 2.96 10.33
CA SER A 268 7.68 3.77 11.48
C SER A 268 6.17 3.96 11.47
N ALA A 269 5.55 3.69 12.62
CA ALA A 269 4.13 3.88 12.89
C ALA A 269 3.90 4.72 14.16
N LEU A 270 4.80 5.68 14.41
CA LEU A 270 4.78 6.58 15.56
C LEU A 270 3.81 7.74 15.37
N ASP A 271 3.13 8.14 16.44
CA ASP A 271 2.09 9.17 16.45
C ASP A 271 2.56 10.53 17.02
N THR A 272 3.76 10.62 17.61
CA THR A 272 4.35 11.88 18.09
C THR A 272 5.55 12.31 17.25
N LEU A 273 5.70 13.63 17.08
CA LEU A 273 6.85 14.22 16.39
C LEU A 273 8.16 13.93 17.15
N GLU A 274 8.13 14.00 18.48
CA GLU A 274 9.29 13.73 19.34
C GLU A 274 9.81 12.29 19.17
N ALA A 275 8.92 11.30 19.09
CA ALA A 275 9.34 9.91 18.88
C ALA A 275 9.91 9.70 17.48
N ARG A 276 9.43 10.45 16.47
CA ARG A 276 10.00 10.44 15.12
C ARG A 276 11.37 11.12 15.07
N GLU A 277 11.54 12.28 15.71
CA GLU A 277 12.83 12.98 15.80
C GLU A 277 13.87 12.13 16.54
N CYS A 278 13.47 11.43 17.61
CA CYS A 278 14.33 10.49 18.32
C CYS A 278 14.78 9.33 17.42
N GLN A 279 13.87 8.78 16.62
CA GLN A 279 14.16 7.74 15.64
C GLN A 279 15.07 8.25 14.51
N GLU A 280 14.89 9.48 14.04
CA GLU A 280 15.77 10.14 13.07
C GLU A 280 17.17 10.43 13.64
N GLY A 281 17.28 10.76 14.93
CA GLY A 281 18.57 10.92 15.60
C GLY A 281 19.39 9.62 15.62
N GLN A 282 18.74 8.47 15.76
CA GLN A 282 19.39 7.15 15.68
C GLN A 282 19.79 6.75 14.25
N ARG A 283 19.13 7.30 13.23
CA ARG A 283 19.50 7.11 11.82
C ARG A 283 20.90 7.66 11.51
N GLY A 284 21.34 8.71 12.20
CA GLY A 284 22.68 9.27 12.05
C GLY A 284 23.83 8.34 12.47
N GLN A 285 23.50 7.24 13.17
CA GLN A 285 24.46 6.27 13.69
C GLN A 285 24.39 4.91 12.97
N ALA A 286 23.25 4.57 12.37
CA ALA A 286 23.12 3.35 11.55
C ALA A 286 23.84 3.52 10.20
N PRO A 287 24.66 2.54 9.74
CA PRO A 287 25.27 2.61 8.42
C PRO A 287 24.18 2.65 7.34
N GLY A 288 24.40 3.45 6.29
CA GLY A 288 23.40 3.88 5.30
C GLY A 288 22.83 2.82 4.36
N HIS A 289 22.44 1.65 4.89
CA HIS A 289 22.00 0.50 4.10
C HIS A 289 20.50 0.15 4.26
N ALA A 290 19.84 0.53 5.37
CA ALA A 290 18.42 0.21 5.58
C ALA A 290 17.49 1.39 5.20
N PRO A 291 16.59 1.25 4.21
CA PRO A 291 15.59 2.25 3.87
C PRO A 291 14.54 2.44 4.99
N TRP A 292 14.18 3.69 5.25
CA TRP A 292 13.19 4.08 6.27
C TRP A 292 11.89 4.55 5.63
N VAL A 293 10.77 4.15 6.22
CA VAL A 293 9.43 4.57 5.78
C VAL A 293 8.70 5.26 6.93
N PRO A 294 8.66 6.60 6.96
CA PRO A 294 7.78 7.36 7.84
C PRO A 294 6.33 7.34 7.34
N SER A 295 5.39 7.15 8.26
CA SER A 295 3.95 7.33 8.02
C SER A 295 3.39 8.34 9.01
N THR A 296 2.50 9.23 8.56
CA THR A 296 1.90 10.26 9.42
C THR A 296 0.38 10.10 9.49
N PRO A 297 -0.25 10.19 10.67
CA PRO A 297 -1.66 10.49 10.76
C PRO A 297 -1.86 12.01 10.71
N GLY A 298 -2.73 12.46 9.80
CA GLY A 298 -3.20 13.83 9.65
C GLY A 298 -4.62 13.80 9.11
N SER A 299 -5.49 14.70 9.56
CA SER A 299 -6.87 14.80 9.08
C SER A 299 -6.93 14.87 7.55
N LEU A 300 -7.67 13.97 6.90
CA LEU A 300 -8.05 13.94 5.46
C LEU A 300 -6.93 14.11 4.40
N GLN A 301 -5.70 14.44 4.78
CA GLN A 301 -4.58 14.84 3.93
C GLN A 301 -3.25 14.53 4.65
N ALA A 302 -2.98 13.28 4.98
CA ALA A 302 -1.70 12.90 5.57
C ALA A 302 -0.74 12.41 4.47
N PRO A 303 0.41 13.07 4.25
CA PRO A 303 1.43 12.58 3.33
C PRO A 303 2.21 11.40 3.94
N ILE A 304 2.69 10.52 3.07
CA ILE A 304 3.67 9.48 3.36
C ILE A 304 4.95 9.88 2.65
N TRP A 305 6.05 9.87 3.38
CA TRP A 305 7.34 10.38 2.92
C TRP A 305 8.29 9.23 2.65
N ARG A 306 9.19 9.40 1.67
CA ARG A 306 10.25 8.46 1.32
C ARG A 306 11.56 9.22 1.30
N ASP A 307 12.52 8.81 2.12
CA ASP A 307 13.90 9.29 2.04
C ASP A 307 14.79 8.19 1.47
N ALA A 308 15.23 8.36 0.22
CA ALA A 308 16.24 7.49 -0.38
C ALA A 308 17.65 7.93 0.04
N VAL A 309 18.55 6.96 0.26
CA VAL A 309 19.98 7.21 0.50
C VAL A 309 20.62 7.72 -0.79
N SER A 310 20.54 9.02 -1.02
CA SER A 310 21.38 9.73 -2.00
C SER A 310 22.12 10.86 -1.29
N GLY A 311 23.19 10.51 -0.57
CA GLY A 311 24.41 11.32 -0.36
C GLY A 311 24.33 12.81 0.00
N ALA A 312 23.18 13.38 0.37
CA ALA A 312 23.04 14.78 0.71
C ALA A 312 22.43 14.90 2.11
N ALA A 313 23.28 14.77 3.11
CA ALA A 313 23.02 15.37 4.41
C ALA A 313 23.05 16.89 4.24
N HIS A 314 21.93 17.52 3.90
CA HIS A 314 21.78 18.95 4.01
C HIS A 314 20.39 19.31 4.51
N HIS A 315 20.38 19.92 5.70
CA HIS A 315 19.34 20.78 6.27
C HIS A 315 18.16 21.08 5.33
N CYS A 316 17.08 20.31 5.43
CA CYS A 316 15.77 20.70 4.93
C CYS A 316 14.76 20.81 6.08
N TRP A 317 15.20 21.43 7.18
CA TRP A 317 14.35 21.86 8.29
C TRP A 317 13.97 23.32 8.12
N THR A 318 13.20 23.64 7.09
CA THR A 318 12.56 24.96 6.97
C THR A 318 11.25 24.87 6.19
N ARG A 319 10.16 24.82 6.97
CA ARG A 319 8.86 25.43 6.63
C ARG A 319 8.17 24.87 5.37
N ALA A 320 7.40 23.80 5.54
CA ALA A 320 6.28 23.48 4.65
C ALA A 320 5.28 24.65 4.68
N GLN A 321 5.44 25.61 3.77
CA GLN A 321 4.33 26.43 3.31
C GLN A 321 3.33 25.53 2.59
N ARG A 322 2.05 25.81 2.83
CA ARG A 322 0.89 25.12 2.29
C ARG A 322 1.01 24.91 0.77
N GLY A 323 0.68 23.70 0.34
CA GLY A 323 0.36 23.39 -1.05
C GLY A 323 1.52 22.71 -1.77
N HIS A 324 1.52 21.39 -1.75
CA HIS A 324 1.78 20.49 -2.89
C HIS A 324 1.62 19.06 -2.36
N GLY A 325 0.50 18.42 -2.76
CA GLY A 325 0.22 17.02 -2.44
C GLY A 325 0.96 16.14 -3.43
N GLY A 326 2.01 15.47 -2.96
CA GLY A 326 2.61 14.34 -3.65
C GLY A 326 2.57 13.17 -2.68
N THR A 327 1.88 12.09 -3.05
CA THR A 327 1.87 10.85 -2.26
C THR A 327 3.09 10.03 -2.64
N CYS A 328 4.01 9.80 -1.70
CA CYS A 328 5.15 8.92 -1.91
C CYS A 328 4.93 7.60 -1.14
N TRP A 329 5.01 6.47 -1.83
CA TRP A 329 4.84 5.14 -1.23
C TRP A 329 6.07 4.24 -1.47
N LEU A 330 6.19 3.20 -0.63
CA LEU A 330 7.39 2.45 -0.26
C LEU A 330 8.18 1.71 -1.38
N TRP A 331 9.50 1.58 -1.14
CA TRP A 331 10.47 0.50 -1.50
C TRP A 331 11.66 0.78 -2.42
N TYR A 332 12.82 0.30 -1.95
CA TYR A 332 14.22 0.54 -2.36
C TYR A 332 14.78 -0.62 -3.20
N HIS A 333 15.77 -0.34 -4.05
CA HIS A 333 16.57 -1.33 -4.76
C HIS A 333 18.04 -1.13 -4.34
N SER A 334 18.71 -2.25 -4.09
CA SER A 334 20.18 -2.37 -4.02
C SER A 334 20.85 -1.86 -5.28
#